data_AF-A0A821LZN9-F1
#
_entry.id   AF-A0A821LZN9-F1
#
_cell.length_a   1.000
_cell.length_b   1.000
_cell.length_c   1.000
_cell.angle_alpha   90.00
_cell.angle_beta   90.00
_cell.angle_gamma   90.00
#
_symmetry.space_group_name_H-M   'P 1'
#
loop_
_entity.id
_entity.type
_entity.pdbx_description
1 polymer ?
#
loop_
_entity_poly.entity_id
_entity_poly.type
_entity_poly.pdbx_seq_one_letter_code
_entity_poly.pdbx_strand_id
1 'polypeptide(L)'
;TNVDGNLARTPITPIKNILSQLSKPMNIIEKSKLNSLWYDSSKSLMEQNTNENDLILLRFKYFTFYDLNPKFDAIRLNQLYEQAKWSILSEDIDCTEEEMMTFAALQ
;
A
#
# COMPACT_ATOMS: atom_id res chain seq x y z
N THR A 1 19.64 -5.55 -14.60
CA THR A 1 18.26 -5.30 -15.07
C THR A 1 17.42 -6.53 -14.80
N ASN A 2 16.94 -6.66 -13.57
CA ASN A 2 15.95 -7.67 -13.19
C ASN A 2 15.07 -7.00 -12.14
N VAL A 3 14.25 -6.06 -12.61
CA VAL A 3 13.29 -5.32 -11.75
C VAL A 3 11.94 -6.02 -11.73
N ASP A 4 11.77 -7.06 -12.56
CA ASP A 4 10.56 -7.88 -12.63
C ASP A 4 10.62 -9.01 -11.58
N GLY A 5 10.85 -8.62 -10.32
CA GLY A 5 10.50 -9.46 -9.19
C GLY A 5 9.00 -9.69 -9.25
N ASN A 6 8.59 -10.91 -9.60
CA ASN A 6 7.20 -11.32 -9.82
C ASN A 6 6.22 -10.58 -8.89
N LEU A 7 5.43 -9.64 -9.46
CA LEU A 7 4.48 -8.79 -8.72
C LEU A 7 3.38 -9.58 -7.99
N ALA A 8 3.25 -10.88 -8.27
CA ALA A 8 2.37 -11.81 -7.57
C ALA A 8 3.00 -12.42 -6.30
N ARG A 9 4.25 -12.06 -5.97
CA ARG A 9 4.96 -12.56 -4.79
C ARG A 9 5.34 -11.43 -3.84
N THR A 10 5.11 -11.65 -2.55
CA THR A 10 5.60 -10.78 -1.49
C THR A 10 7.13 -10.75 -1.51
N PRO A 11 7.76 -9.56 -1.49
CA PRO A 11 9.20 -9.45 -1.38
C PRO A 11 9.68 -9.96 -0.02
N ILE A 12 10.83 -10.63 0.00
CA ILE A 12 11.49 -11.06 1.24
C ILE A 12 12.18 -9.84 1.84
N THR A 13 11.42 -9.05 2.60
CA THR A 13 11.92 -7.82 3.19
C THR A 13 12.12 -7.99 4.69
N PRO A 14 13.32 -7.72 5.25
CA PRO A 14 13.56 -7.80 6.69
C PRO A 14 12.76 -6.71 7.44
N ILE A 15 11.59 -7.10 7.95
CA ILE A 15 10.60 -6.22 8.62
C ILE A 15 11.26 -5.40 9.75
N LYS A 16 12.20 -6.00 10.51
CA LYS A 16 12.85 -5.37 11.66
C LYS A 16 13.61 -4.08 11.34
N ASN A 17 14.23 -3.99 10.17
CA ASN A 17 15.01 -2.80 9.80
C ASN A 17 14.13 -1.67 9.24
N ILE A 18 12.92 -2.00 8.79
CA ILE A 18 12.00 -1.04 8.18
C ILE A 18 11.04 -0.48 9.22
N LEU A 19 10.59 -1.28 10.19
CA LEU A 19 9.75 -0.80 11.29
C LEU A 19 10.40 0.33 12.10
N SER A 20 11.72 0.32 12.24
CA SER A 20 12.45 1.41 12.91
C SER A 20 12.57 2.68 12.06
N GLN A 21 12.33 2.59 10.74
CA GLN A 21 12.41 3.68 9.77
C GLN A 21 11.02 4.17 9.33
N LEU A 22 9.97 3.37 9.53
CA LEU A 22 8.59 3.76 9.33
C LEU A 22 8.28 4.90 10.30
N SER A 23 8.06 6.07 9.73
CA SER A 23 7.79 7.31 10.46
C SER A 23 6.63 7.16 11.43
N LYS A 24 6.73 7.89 12.55
CA LYS A 24 5.80 7.94 13.69
C LYS A 24 4.30 7.79 13.33
N PRO A 25 3.50 7.24 14.26
CA PRO A 25 2.05 7.19 14.12
C PRO A 25 1.48 8.58 13.81
N MET A 26 0.71 8.67 12.73
CA MET A 26 0.05 9.89 12.31
C MET A 26 -1.29 10.04 13.02
N ASN A 27 -1.60 11.25 13.47
CA ASN A 27 -2.95 11.54 13.96
C ASN A 27 -3.95 11.61 12.79
N ILE A 28 -5.25 11.64 13.11
CA ILE A 28 -6.32 11.63 12.08
C ILE A 28 -6.24 12.81 11.10
N ILE A 29 -5.78 13.98 11.56
CA ILE A 29 -5.63 15.18 10.73
C ILE A 29 -4.48 14.97 9.74
N GLU A 30 -3.36 14.41 10.19
CA GLU A 30 -2.22 14.06 9.34
C GLU A 30 -2.59 13.00 8.32
N LYS A 31 -3.30 11.94 8.73
CA LYS A 31 -3.84 10.92 7.81
C LYS A 31 -4.74 11.54 6.75
N SER A 32 -5.60 12.49 7.11
CA SER A 32 -6.50 13.15 6.14
C SER A 32 -5.75 13.94 5.06
N LYS A 33 -4.58 14.51 5.39
CA LYS A 33 -3.75 15.24 4.41
C LYS A 33 -3.16 14.33 3.34
N LEU A 34 -2.96 13.04 3.63
CA LEU A 34 -2.50 12.10 2.60
C LEU A 34 -3.53 11.96 1.46
N ASN A 35 -4.82 12.12 1.76
CA ASN A 35 -5.86 12.09 0.73
C ASN A 35 -5.84 13.31 -0.20
N SER A 36 -5.15 14.41 0.16
CA SER A 36 -4.99 15.53 -0.77
C SER A 36 -3.90 15.28 -1.82
N LEU A 37 -3.13 14.19 -1.71
CA LEU A 37 -2.09 13.80 -2.67
C LEU A 37 -2.63 12.99 -3.86
N TRP A 38 -3.92 12.65 -3.87
CA TRP A 38 -4.53 11.95 -5.00
C TRP A 38 -4.58 12.85 -6.23
N TYR A 39 -4.09 12.32 -7.36
CA TYR A 39 -4.28 12.93 -8.67
C TYR A 39 -5.77 12.99 -9.06
N ASP A 40 -6.11 14.03 -9.82
CA ASP A 40 -7.37 14.17 -10.53
C ASP A 40 -7.38 13.20 -11.72
N SER A 41 -8.26 12.20 -11.67
CA SER A 41 -8.37 11.16 -12.69
C SER A 41 -8.92 11.66 -14.02
N SER A 42 -9.48 12.87 -14.07
CA SER A 42 -9.98 13.48 -15.31
C SER A 42 -8.92 14.27 -16.08
N LYS A 43 -7.73 14.49 -15.49
CA LYS A 43 -6.63 15.26 -16.06
C LYS A 43 -5.42 14.37 -16.32
N SER A 44 -4.60 14.78 -17.29
CA SER A 44 -3.31 14.16 -17.54
C SER A 44 -2.30 14.46 -16.41
N LEU A 45 -1.21 13.69 -16.38
CA LEU A 45 -0.09 13.93 -15.45
C LEU A 45 0.59 15.28 -15.71
N MET A 46 0.72 15.68 -16.98
CA MET A 46 1.32 16.95 -17.38
C MET A 46 0.54 18.16 -16.84
N GLU A 47 -0.80 18.12 -16.90
CA GLU A 47 -1.68 19.16 -16.35
C GLU A 47 -1.60 19.28 -14.83
N GLN A 48 -1.00 18.29 -14.17
CA GLN A 48 -0.86 18.18 -12.73
C GLN A 48 0.59 18.35 -12.28
N ASN A 49 1.46 18.86 -13.18
CA ASN A 49 2.87 19.16 -12.93
C ASN A 49 3.74 17.95 -12.59
N THR A 50 3.37 16.75 -13.03
CA THR A 50 4.26 15.58 -12.96
C THR A 50 5.27 15.64 -14.09
N ASN A 51 6.55 15.59 -13.74
CA ASN A 51 7.67 15.60 -14.67
C ASN A 51 8.13 14.17 -15.00
N GLU A 52 8.99 14.07 -16.01
CA GLU A 52 9.66 12.82 -16.31
C GLU A 52 10.52 12.37 -15.13
N ASN A 53 10.46 11.07 -14.79
CA ASN A 53 11.14 10.44 -13.66
C ASN A 53 10.60 10.80 -12.26
N ASP A 54 9.51 11.55 -12.15
CA ASP A 54 8.83 11.73 -10.87
C ASP A 54 8.30 10.39 -10.34
N LEU A 55 8.42 10.19 -9.02
CA LEU A 55 7.91 9.00 -8.35
C LEU A 55 6.44 9.20 -8.00
N ILE A 56 5.61 8.29 -8.49
CA ILE A 56 4.18 8.24 -8.18
C ILE A 56 3.85 6.95 -7.43
N LEU A 57 2.94 7.05 -6.45
CA LEU A 57 2.47 5.91 -5.69
C LEU A 57 1.21 5.33 -6.35
N LEU A 58 1.31 4.09 -6.83
CA LEU A 58 0.13 3.33 -7.22
C LEU A 58 -0.49 2.68 -5.97
N ARG A 59 -1.74 3.03 -5.66
CA ARG A 59 -2.46 2.58 -4.47
C ARG A 59 -3.91 2.26 -4.81
N PHE A 60 -4.50 1.30 -4.09
CA PHE A 60 -5.94 1.07 -4.11
C PHE A 60 -6.65 2.20 -3.37
N LYS A 61 -7.35 3.07 -4.12
CA LYS A 61 -8.09 4.22 -3.59
C LYS A 61 -9.47 3.86 -3.05
N TYR A 62 -10.16 2.96 -3.74
CA TYR A 62 -11.53 2.58 -3.45
C TYR A 62 -11.54 1.18 -2.82
N PHE A 63 -12.02 1.09 -1.59
CA PHE A 63 -12.09 -0.16 -0.82
C PHE A 63 -13.32 -1.01 -1.21
N THR A 64 -13.62 -1.03 -2.49
CA THR A 64 -14.70 -1.84 -3.09
C THR A 64 -14.09 -2.68 -4.20
N PHE A 65 -13.74 -3.93 -3.86
CA PHE A 65 -13.03 -4.83 -4.77
C PHE A 65 -14.01 -5.73 -5.49
N TYR A 66 -14.34 -5.38 -6.74
CA TYR A 66 -15.20 -6.20 -7.59
C TYR A 66 -14.48 -7.45 -8.09
N ASP A 67 -15.18 -8.60 -8.04
CA ASP A 67 -14.78 -9.90 -8.59
C ASP A 67 -13.30 -10.26 -8.37
N LEU A 68 -12.89 -10.27 -7.10
CA LEU A 68 -11.51 -10.62 -6.76
C LEU A 68 -11.34 -12.14 -6.78
N ASN A 69 -10.69 -12.67 -7.82
CA ASN A 69 -10.63 -14.11 -8.07
C ASN A 69 -9.19 -14.67 -7.95
N PRO A 70 -8.91 -15.54 -6.97
CA PRO A 70 -7.56 -16.06 -6.73
C PRO A 70 -6.97 -16.88 -7.87
N LYS A 71 -7.79 -17.36 -8.82
CA LYS A 71 -7.30 -18.09 -10.00
C LYS A 71 -6.69 -17.18 -11.06
N PHE A 72 -7.13 -15.92 -11.13
CA PHE A 72 -6.77 -15.00 -12.20
C PHE A 72 -6.06 -13.73 -11.71
N ASP A 73 -6.28 -13.35 -10.44
CA ASP A 73 -5.88 -12.05 -9.89
C ASP A 73 -4.64 -12.13 -9.00
N ALA A 74 -3.73 -13.08 -9.20
CA ALA A 74 -2.59 -13.30 -8.30
C ALA A 74 -1.77 -12.02 -8.04
N ILE A 75 -1.55 -11.18 -9.05
CA ILE A 75 -0.87 -9.88 -8.90
C ILE A 75 -1.72 -8.90 -8.11
N ARG A 76 -2.98 -8.69 -8.50
CA ARG A 76 -3.90 -7.75 -7.84
C ARG A 76 -4.08 -8.10 -6.37
N LEU A 77 -4.21 -9.38 -6.06
CA LEU A 77 -4.29 -9.92 -4.70
C LEU A 77 -3.03 -9.63 -3.91
N ASN A 78 -1.86 -9.96 -4.46
CA ASN A 78 -0.60 -9.72 -3.78
C ASN A 78 -0.38 -8.22 -3.51
N GLN A 79 -0.63 -7.35 -4.48
CA GLN A 79 -0.47 -5.90 -4.30
C GLN A 79 -1.49 -5.33 -3.28
N LEU A 80 -2.71 -5.86 -3.25
CA LEU A 80 -3.72 -5.48 -2.25
C LEU A 80 -3.30 -5.95 -0.85
N TYR A 81 -2.81 -7.19 -0.73
CA TYR A 81 -2.25 -7.74 0.50
C TYR A 81 -1.07 -6.89 1.00
N GLU A 82 -0.12 -6.55 0.13
CA GLU A 82 1.02 -5.70 0.49
C GLU A 82 0.55 -4.33 0.99
N GLN A 83 -0.41 -3.68 0.32
CA GLN A 83 -0.95 -2.41 0.78
C GLN A 83 -1.59 -2.52 2.17
N ALA A 84 -2.42 -3.54 2.41
CA ALA A 84 -3.06 -3.76 3.70
C ALA A 84 -2.05 -4.04 4.81
N LYS A 85 -1.08 -4.92 4.53
CA LYS A 85 0.02 -5.27 5.44
C LYS A 85 0.80 -4.02 5.88
N TRP A 86 1.21 -3.17 4.93
CA TRP A 86 1.94 -1.95 5.26
C TRP A 86 1.08 -0.94 6.03
N SER A 87 -0.21 -0.85 5.74
CA SER A 87 -1.12 0.03 6.50
C SER A 87 -1.29 -0.42 7.96
N ILE A 88 -1.31 -1.73 8.24
CA ILE A 88 -1.35 -2.27 9.60
C ILE A 88 -0.01 -2.01 10.31
N LEU A 89 1.12 -2.36 9.66
CA LEU A 89 2.45 -2.20 10.24
C LEU A 89 2.86 -0.75 10.51
N SER A 90 2.29 0.20 9.76
CA SER A 90 2.54 1.65 9.93
C SER A 90 1.52 2.31 10.87
N GLU A 91 0.61 1.54 11.48
CA GLU A 91 -0.49 2.06 12.31
C GLU A 91 -1.39 3.07 11.57
N ASP A 92 -1.46 2.96 10.24
CA ASP A 92 -2.41 3.74 9.43
C ASP A 92 -3.84 3.24 9.66
N ILE A 93 -3.99 1.93 9.85
CA ILE A 93 -5.24 1.27 10.21
C ILE A 93 -5.11 0.72 11.62
N ASP A 94 -6.04 1.10 12.49
CA ASP A 94 -6.11 0.57 13.85
C ASP A 94 -6.67 -0.87 13.82
N CYS A 95 -6.07 -1.75 14.61
CA CYS A 95 -6.61 -3.09 14.88
C CYS A 95 -6.41 -3.46 16.34
N THR A 96 -7.17 -4.44 16.81
CA THR A 96 -7.01 -5.01 18.16
C THR A 96 -5.74 -5.85 18.25
N GLU A 97 -5.31 -6.15 19.48
CA GLU A 97 -4.16 -7.03 19.72
C GLU A 97 -4.39 -8.44 19.16
N GLU A 98 -5.61 -8.99 19.31
CA GLU A 98 -5.97 -10.32 18.78
C GLU A 98 -5.91 -10.35 17.25
N GLU A 99 -6.40 -9.30 16.59
CA GLU A 99 -6.31 -9.16 15.13
C GLU A 99 -4.85 -9.03 14.69
N MET A 100 -4.04 -8.22 15.39
CA MET A 100 -2.61 -8.06 15.10
C MET A 100 -1.87 -9.39 15.18
N MET A 101 -2.12 -10.18 16.23
CA MET A 101 -1.52 -11.51 16.40
C MET A 101 -1.95 -12.46 15.27
N THR A 102 -3.21 -12.37 14.84
CA THR A 102 -3.72 -13.14 13.70
C THR A 102 -3.04 -12.71 12.39
N PHE A 103 -2.88 -11.42 12.14
CA PHE A 103 -2.19 -10.90 10.95
C PHE A 103 -0.71 -11.32 10.92
N ALA A 104 -0.03 -11.29 12.07
CA ALA A 104 1.36 -11.72 12.18
C ALA A 104 1.53 -13.22 11.89
N ALA A 105 0.55 -14.06 12.23
CA ALA A 105 0.59 -15.49 11.95
C ALA A 105 0.29 -15.84 10.48
N LEU A 106 -0.44 -14.99 9.76
CA LEU A 106 -0.77 -15.17 8.34
C LEU A 106 0.35 -14.70 7.40
N GLN A 107 1.30 -13.89 7.90
CA GLN A 107 2.45 -13.36 7.16
C GLN A 107 3.63 -14.33 7.16
#